data_AF-A0AAV5AMF6-F1
#
_entry.id   AF-A0AAV5AMF6-F1
#
_cell.length_a   1.000
_cell.length_b   1.000
_cell.length_c   1.000
_cell.angle_alpha   90.00
_cell.angle_beta   90.00
_cell.angle_gamma   90.00
#
_symmetry.space_group_name_H-M   'P 1'
#
loop_
_entity.id
_entity.type
_entity.pdbx_description
1 polymer ?
#
loop_
_entity_poly.entity_id
_entity_poly.type
_entity_poly.pdbx_seq_one_letter_code
_entity_poly.pdbx_strand_id
1 'polypeptide(L)'
;MLNVIQVLPDMNFWINLTNDLLSFHKEKLAEETGTYIHNRAESDNKSLYEICEEIVAELGKARQTIHATLASNPAALERWKI
;
A
#
# COMPACT_ATOMS: atom_id res chain seq x y z
N MET A 1 8.88 -8.80 -21.15
CA MET A 1 10.03 -8.28 -20.38
C MET A 1 9.79 -6.86 -19.85
N LEU A 2 9.13 -5.95 -20.59
CA LEU A 2 8.81 -4.58 -20.14
C LEU A 2 7.77 -4.48 -19.00
N ASN A 3 6.92 -5.49 -18.81
CA ASN A 3 5.81 -5.48 -17.86
C ASN A 3 6.22 -5.50 -16.38
N VAL A 4 7.35 -6.13 -16.04
CA VAL A 4 7.82 -6.19 -14.64
C VAL A 4 8.30 -4.82 -14.16
N ILE A 5 8.92 -4.02 -15.03
CA ILE A 5 9.38 -2.67 -14.68
C ILE A 5 8.19 -1.71 -14.52
N GLN A 6 7.17 -1.84 -15.38
CA GLN A 6 5.99 -0.99 -15.36
C GLN A 6 5.16 -1.13 -14.07
N VAL A 7 5.19 -2.30 -13.44
CA VAL A 7 4.39 -2.57 -12.23
C VAL A 7 5.13 -2.22 -10.92
N LEU A 8 6.43 -1.90 -10.98
CA LEU A 8 7.23 -1.56 -9.79
C LEU A 8 6.66 -0.41 -8.95
N PRO A 9 6.13 0.68 -9.53
CA PRO A 9 5.55 1.77 -8.74
C PRO A 9 4.37 1.30 -7.88
N ASP A 10 3.44 0.53 -8.46
CA ASP A 10 2.30 -0.02 -7.72
C ASP A 10 2.74 -1.03 -6.65
N MET A 11 3.76 -1.87 -6.94
CA MET A 11 4.32 -2.80 -5.96
C MET A 11 4.96 -2.06 -4.78
N ASN A 12 5.75 -1.01 -5.06
CA ASN A 12 6.38 -0.21 -4.01
C ASN A 12 5.33 0.52 -3.17
N PHE A 13 4.30 1.08 -3.81
CA PHE A 13 3.16 1.68 -3.13
C PHE A 13 2.47 0.65 -2.22
N TRP A 14 2.14 -0.53 -2.76
CA TRP A 14 1.47 -1.58 -2.01
C TRP A 14 2.29 -2.05 -0.81
N ILE A 15 3.59 -2.26 -0.97
CA ILE A 15 4.50 -2.70 0.10
C ILE A 15 4.58 -1.66 1.21
N ASN A 16 4.83 -0.39 0.87
CA ASN A 16 5.00 0.67 1.86
C ASN A 16 3.71 0.96 2.61
N LEU A 17 2.57 1.11 1.91
CA LEU A 17 1.30 1.36 2.59
C LEU A 17 0.80 0.16 3.40
N THR A 18 1.10 -1.07 2.97
CA THR A 18 0.83 -2.25 3.80
C THR A 18 1.67 -2.22 5.07
N ASN A 19 2.93 -1.78 4.98
CA ASN A 19 3.77 -1.58 6.15
C ASN A 19 3.16 -0.55 7.09
N ASP A 20 2.83 0.66 6.61
CA ASP A 20 2.21 1.73 7.40
C ASP A 20 0.90 1.29 8.07
N LEU A 21 0.05 0.56 7.34
CA LEU A 21 -1.23 0.08 7.86
C LEU A 21 -1.04 -0.98 8.96
N LEU A 22 -0.16 -1.96 8.75
CA LEU A 22 0.08 -3.03 9.70
C LEU A 22 0.89 -2.56 10.92
N SER A 23 1.78 -1.58 10.72
CA SER A 23 2.59 -0.98 11.78
C SER A 23 1.79 0.03 12.62
N PHE A 24 0.70 0.59 12.10
CA PHE A 24 -0.11 1.61 12.75
C PHE A 24 -0.41 1.33 14.22
N HIS A 25 -0.81 0.10 14.57
CA HIS A 25 -1.17 -0.23 15.94
C HIS A 25 0.02 -0.11 16.91
N LYS A 26 1.19 -0.62 16.52
CA LYS A 26 2.39 -0.54 17.37
C LYS A 26 2.91 0.91 17.45
N GLU A 27 2.84 1.67 16.37
CA GLU A 27 3.28 3.06 16.32
C GLU A 27 2.40 3.95 17.20
N LYS A 28 1.08 3.72 17.16
CA LYS A 28 0.13 4.41 18.03
C LYS A 28 0.39 4.12 19.51
N LEU A 29 0.70 2.87 19.87
CA LEU A 29 1.06 2.50 21.25
C LEU A 29 2.38 3.14 21.71
N ALA A 30 3.30 3.39 20.78
CA ALA A 30 4.57 4.06 21.02
C ALA A 30 4.47 5.60 20.94
N GLU A 31 3.27 6.15 20.73
CA GLU A 31 3.02 7.59 20.55
C GLU A 31 3.82 8.20 19.39
N GLU A 32 4.16 7.39 18.38
CA GLU A 32 4.87 7.84 17.19
C GLU A 32 3.91 8.60 16.27
N THR A 33 4.16 9.90 16.07
CA THR A 33 3.34 10.78 15.22
C THR A 33 4.01 11.14 13.89
N GLY A 34 5.30 10.81 13.71
CA GLY A 34 6.03 11.04 12.46
C GLY A 34 5.79 10.00 11.37
N THR A 35 4.61 9.38 11.36
CA THR A 35 4.27 8.24 10.47
C THR A 35 3.41 8.71 9.31
N TYR A 36 3.35 7.91 8.23
CA TYR A 36 2.59 8.30 7.03
C TYR A 36 1.10 8.57 7.35
N ILE A 37 0.48 7.72 8.18
CA ILE A 37 -0.94 7.84 8.54
C ILE A 37 -1.21 9.14 9.31
N HIS A 38 -0.35 9.52 10.26
CA HIS A 38 -0.50 10.79 10.99
C HIS A 38 -0.30 12.00 10.09
N ASN A 39 0.78 12.00 9.30
CA ASN A 39 1.08 13.10 8.37
C ASN A 39 -0.05 13.29 7.34
N ARG A 40 -0.61 12.19 6.82
CA ARG A 40 -1.72 12.25 5.86
C ARG A 40 -3.02 12.69 6.53
N ALA A 41 -3.31 12.22 7.74
CA ALA A 41 -4.49 12.65 8.50
C ALA A 41 -4.48 14.16 8.77
N GLU A 42 -3.31 14.71 9.13
CA GLU A 42 -3.13 16.16 9.31
C GLU A 42 -3.30 16.92 7.98
N SER A 43 -2.61 16.47 6.92
CA SER A 43 -2.70 17.07 5.58
C SER A 43 -4.12 17.09 5.02
N ASP A 44 -4.84 15.98 5.16
CA ASP A 44 -6.16 15.79 4.57
C ASP A 44 -7.30 16.26 5.50
N ASN A 45 -6.96 16.70 6.72
CA ASN A 45 -7.90 17.07 7.79
C ASN A 45 -8.95 15.97 8.05
N LYS A 46 -8.47 14.74 8.24
CA LYS A 46 -9.27 13.52 8.50
C LYS A 46 -8.80 12.83 9.78
N SER A 47 -9.65 11.97 10.33
CA SER A 47 -9.24 11.09 11.42
C SER A 47 -8.26 10.01 10.93
N LEU A 48 -7.44 9.49 11.86
CA LEU A 48 -6.50 8.39 11.56
C LEU A 48 -7.23 7.15 11.01
N TYR A 49 -8.44 6.87 11.50
CA TYR A 49 -9.22 5.70 11.06
C TYR A 49 -9.79 5.88 9.66
N GLU A 50 -10.24 7.08 9.29
CA GLU A 50 -10.64 7.38 7.91
C GLU A 50 -9.46 7.18 6.95
N ILE A 51 -8.25 7.62 7.32
CA ILE A 51 -7.04 7.34 6.54
C ILE A 51 -6.78 5.84 6.41
N CYS A 52 -6.87 5.07 7.50
CA CYS A 52 -6.71 3.62 7.43
C CYS A 52 -7.71 2.94 6.49
N GLU A 53 -8.99 3.36 6.50
CA GLU A 53 -10.02 2.84 5.59
C GLU A 53 -9.70 3.17 4.12
N GLU A 54 -9.23 4.39 3.85
CA GLU A 54 -8.79 4.80 2.52
C GLU A 54 -7.59 3.98 2.03
N ILE A 55 -6.60 3.77 2.91
CA ILE A 55 -5.43 2.93 2.61
C ILE A 55 -5.84 1.51 2.25
N VAL A 56 -6.80 0.90 2.98
CA VAL A 56 -7.31 -0.44 2.62
C VAL A 56 -7.89 -0.47 1.21
N ALA A 57 -8.67 0.55 0.83
CA ALA A 57 -9.22 0.66 -0.52
C ALA A 57 -8.14 0.86 -1.58
N GLU A 58 -7.12 1.67 -1.28
CA GLU A 58 -5.97 1.93 -2.17
C GLU A 58 -5.11 0.68 -2.38
N LEU A 59 -4.81 -0.06 -1.32
CA LEU A 59 -4.10 -1.35 -1.38
C LEU A 59 -4.87 -2.37 -2.24
N GLY A 60 -6.21 -2.40 -2.12
CA GLY A 60 -7.07 -3.24 -2.96
C GLY A 60 -6.95 -2.90 -4.44
N LYS A 61 -6.98 -1.60 -4.78
CA LYS A 61 -6.82 -1.13 -6.18
C LYS A 61 -5.42 -1.42 -6.71
N ALA A 62 -4.37 -1.12 -5.94
CA ALA A 62 -2.99 -1.39 -6.33
C ALA A 62 -2.78 -2.89 -6.59
N ARG A 63 -3.32 -3.77 -5.74
CA ARG A 63 -3.27 -5.23 -5.97
C ARG A 63 -3.92 -5.63 -7.29
N GLN A 64 -5.10 -5.10 -7.60
CA GLN A 64 -5.79 -5.37 -8.87
C GLN A 64 -4.94 -4.94 -10.08
N THR A 65 -4.37 -3.74 -10.03
CA THR A 65 -3.48 -3.22 -11.09
C THR A 65 -2.25 -4.09 -11.26
N ILE A 66 -1.62 -4.51 -10.16
CA ILE A 66 -0.43 -5.37 -10.20
C ILE A 66 -0.77 -6.71 -10.85
N HIS A 67 -1.85 -7.35 -10.41
CA HIS A 67 -2.28 -8.64 -10.95
C HIS A 67 -2.62 -8.55 -12.44
N ALA A 68 -3.34 -7.50 -12.85
CA ALA A 68 -3.70 -7.27 -14.25
C ALA A 68 -2.46 -7.06 -15.13
N THR A 69 -1.49 -6.26 -14.67
CA THR A 69 -0.25 -5.99 -15.40
C THR A 69 0.61 -7.25 -15.55
N LEU A 70 0.72 -8.03 -14.47
CA LEU A 70 1.48 -9.27 -14.44
C LEU A 70 0.77 -10.45 -15.13
N ALA A 71 -0.52 -10.36 -15.46
CA ALA A 71 -1.26 -11.45 -16.11
C ALA A 71 -0.62 -11.92 -17.43
N SER A 72 0.07 -11.01 -18.13
CA SER A 72 0.85 -11.31 -19.34
C SER A 72 2.16 -12.08 -19.08
N ASN A 73 2.56 -12.26 -17.82
CA ASN A 73 3.75 -13.00 -17.38
C ASN A 73 3.40 -13.88 -16.17
N PRO A 74 2.87 -15.10 -16.40
CA PRO A 74 2.43 -15.99 -15.33
C PRO A 74 3.52 -16.31 -14.30
N ALA A 75 4.78 -16.42 -14.73
CA ALA A 75 5.90 -16.69 -13.83
C ALA A 75 6.23 -15.51 -12.89
N ALA A 76 5.97 -14.27 -13.32
CA ALA A 76 6.09 -13.09 -12.47
C ALA A 76 4.87 -12.94 -11.56
N LEU A 77 3.66 -13.17 -12.10
CA LEU A 77 2.42 -13.18 -11.31
C LEU A 77 2.49 -14.20 -10.16
N GLU A 78 2.97 -15.42 -10.43
CA GLU A 78 3.11 -16.45 -9.41
C GLU A 78 4.03 -16.03 -8.27
N ARG A 79 5.17 -15.42 -8.61
CA ARG A 79 6.15 -14.94 -7.61
C ARG A 79 5.62 -13.77 -6.79
N TRP A 80 4.74 -12.96 -7.36
CA TRP A 80 4.14 -11.85 -6.66
C TRP A 80 2.96 -12.25 -5.77
N LYS A 81 2.32 -13.41 -5.95
CA LYS A 81 1.05 -13.74 -5.26
C LYS A 81 1.05 -13.42 -3.75
N ILE A 82 0.40 -12.29 -3.43
CA ILE A 82 -0.05 -11.82 -2.10
C ILE A 82 -1.53 -11.49 -2.22
#